data_AF-A0A849E309-F1
#
_entry.id   AF-A0A849E309-F1
#
_cell.length_a   1.000
_cell.length_b   1.000
_cell.length_c   1.000
_cell.angle_alpha   90.00
_cell.angle_beta   90.00
_cell.angle_gamma   90.00
#
_symmetry.space_group_name_H-M   'P 1'
#
loop_
_entity.id
_entity.type
_entity.pdbx_description
1 polymer ?
#
loop_
_entity_poly.entity_id
_entity_poly.type
_entity_poly.pdbx_seq_one_letter_code
_entity_poly.pdbx_strand_id
1 'polypeptide(L)'
;MPNTLVFNWKRLLTEGAVVVFSILLAFAIDALWDERKKNNEIREVLSLVEIETKTNLLDLERSIKRHEKIVAAIQTAHNEQSIASVISDAVISAEVFEPTTDALQTLISTGMLSAIDNVDLRIALIAVDGLAKDLTENEAVAVKFRDFARRRIASLGVKIYDALPESNPAFVDVEVLNLLAMRESEERNAIRSGQKLQAHLQSITVNLAALNKQ
;
A
#
# COMPACT_ATOMS: atom_id res chain seq x y z
N MET A 1 -86.48 3.91 -20.72
CA MET A 1 -86.12 3.62 -19.32
C MET A 1 -84.62 3.83 -19.18
N PRO A 2 -84.15 4.77 -18.35
CA PRO A 2 -82.72 5.04 -18.23
C PRO A 2 -82.07 3.96 -17.36
N ASN A 3 -81.10 3.26 -17.92
CA ASN A 3 -80.25 2.34 -17.18
C ASN A 3 -79.39 3.15 -16.22
N THR A 4 -79.71 3.11 -14.93
CA THR A 4 -78.85 3.62 -13.88
C THR A 4 -77.61 2.73 -13.81
N LEU A 5 -76.52 3.19 -14.42
CA LEU A 5 -75.21 2.60 -14.26
C LEU A 5 -74.83 2.71 -12.79
N VAL A 6 -75.04 1.64 -12.03
CA VAL A 6 -74.61 1.55 -10.63
C VAL A 6 -73.09 1.53 -10.62
N PHE A 7 -72.51 2.72 -10.47
CA PHE A 7 -71.07 2.93 -10.47
C PHE A 7 -70.47 2.26 -9.24
N ASN A 8 -69.80 1.13 -9.46
CA ASN A 8 -69.28 0.31 -8.37
C ASN A 8 -67.91 0.84 -7.91
N TRP A 9 -67.93 1.92 -7.11
CA TRP A 9 -66.75 2.58 -6.54
C TRP A 9 -65.77 1.63 -5.85
N LYS A 10 -66.26 0.55 -5.22
CA LYS A 10 -65.40 -0.44 -4.58
C LYS A 10 -64.49 -1.14 -5.57
N ARG A 11 -65.03 -1.48 -6.75
CA ARG A 11 -64.27 -2.13 -7.83
C ARG A 11 -63.17 -1.21 -8.37
N LEU A 12 -63.49 0.06 -8.60
CA LEU A 12 -62.52 1.04 -9.07
C LEU A 12 -61.40 1.31 -8.05
N LEU A 13 -61.72 1.35 -6.74
CA LEU A 13 -60.71 1.49 -5.70
C LEU A 13 -59.81 0.27 -5.61
N THR A 14 -60.37 -0.95 -5.72
CA THR A 14 -59.54 -2.16 -5.73
C THR A 14 -58.68 -2.25 -6.98
N GLU A 15 -59.20 -1.91 -8.15
CA GLU A 15 -58.44 -1.89 -9.41
C GLU A 15 -57.33 -0.84 -9.34
N GLY A 16 -57.62 0.36 -8.83
CA GLY A 16 -56.62 1.41 -8.61
C GLY A 16 -55.54 1.01 -7.60
N ALA A 17 -55.92 0.39 -6.48
CA ALA A 17 -54.98 -0.09 -5.47
C ALA A 17 -54.06 -1.18 -6.01
N VAL A 18 -54.57 -2.09 -6.84
CA VAL A 18 -53.77 -3.13 -7.50
C VAL A 18 -52.73 -2.52 -8.44
N VAL A 19 -53.11 -1.49 -9.22
CA VAL A 19 -52.17 -0.79 -10.11
C VAL A 19 -51.08 -0.05 -9.32
N VAL A 20 -51.43 0.64 -8.24
CA VAL A 20 -50.44 1.32 -7.39
C VAL A 20 -49.51 0.29 -6.74
N PHE A 21 -50.07 -0.81 -6.21
CA PHE A 21 -49.28 -1.86 -5.57
C PHE A 21 -48.31 -2.55 -6.56
N SER A 22 -48.73 -2.80 -7.80
CA SER A 22 -47.85 -3.40 -8.81
C SER A 22 -46.69 -2.48 -9.20
N ILE A 23 -46.95 -1.17 -9.31
CA ILE A 23 -45.92 -0.16 -9.57
C ILE A 23 -44.93 -0.08 -8.40
N LEU A 24 -45.42 -0.03 -7.15
CA LEU A 24 -44.56 -0.02 -5.97
C LEU A 24 -43.72 -1.29 -5.86
N LEU A 25 -44.30 -2.45 -6.14
CA LEU A 25 -43.59 -3.73 -6.14
C LEU A 25 -42.49 -3.76 -7.22
N ALA A 26 -42.76 -3.23 -8.41
CA ALA A 26 -41.75 -3.14 -9.46
C ALA A 26 -40.55 -2.29 -9.03
N PHE A 27 -40.78 -1.12 -8.43
CA PHE A 27 -39.70 -0.28 -7.89
C PHE A 27 -38.94 -0.95 -6.74
N ALA A 28 -39.64 -1.70 -5.88
CA ALA A 28 -38.98 -2.44 -4.80
C ALA A 28 -38.05 -3.53 -5.33
N ILE A 29 -38.46 -4.24 -6.39
CA ILE A 29 -37.63 -5.27 -7.03
C ILE A 29 -36.41 -4.63 -7.72
N ASP A 30 -36.63 -3.53 -8.44
CA ASP A 30 -35.57 -2.79 -9.15
C ASP A 30 -34.49 -2.29 -8.17
N ALA A 31 -34.90 -1.66 -7.07
CA ALA A 31 -34.00 -1.20 -6.01
C ALA A 31 -33.20 -2.35 -5.37
N LEU A 32 -33.83 -3.51 -5.16
CA LEU A 32 -33.16 -4.69 -4.63
C LEU A 32 -32.10 -5.26 -5.59
N TRP A 33 -32.36 -5.19 -6.90
CA TRP A 33 -31.40 -5.64 -7.92
C TRP A 33 -30.20 -4.70 -8.03
N ASP A 34 -30.44 -3.39 -7.99
CA ASP A 34 -29.37 -2.39 -7.99
C ASP A 34 -28.46 -2.53 -6.77
N GLU A 35 -29.04 -2.76 -5.58
CA GLU A 35 -28.27 -3.00 -4.35
C GLU A 35 -27.41 -4.27 -4.47
N ARG A 36 -27.96 -5.37 -5.00
CA ARG A 36 -27.20 -6.60 -5.23
C ARG A 36 -26.07 -6.41 -6.24
N LYS A 37 -26.32 -5.68 -7.32
CA LYS A 37 -25.31 -5.39 -8.34
C LYS A 37 -24.17 -4.56 -7.74
N LYS A 38 -24.49 -3.50 -7.00
CA LYS A 38 -23.51 -2.66 -6.31
C LYS A 38 -22.68 -3.47 -5.30
N ASN A 39 -23.32 -4.35 -4.53
CA ASN A 39 -22.62 -5.21 -3.57
C ASN A 39 -21.66 -6.19 -4.26
N ASN A 40 -22.03 -6.71 -5.45
CA ASN A 40 -21.15 -7.56 -6.24
C ASN A 40 -19.94 -6.78 -6.79
N GLU A 41 -20.15 -5.59 -7.33
CA GLU A 41 -19.07 -4.71 -7.82
C GLU A 41 -18.09 -4.35 -6.70
N ILE A 42 -18.59 -4.01 -5.51
CA ILE A 42 -17.75 -3.72 -4.34
C ILE A 42 -16.93 -4.95 -3.94
N ARG A 43 -17.54 -6.14 -3.90
CA ARG A 43 -16.84 -7.39 -3.58
C ARG A 43 -15.72 -7.70 -4.58
N GLU A 44 -15.97 -7.45 -5.86
CA GLU A 44 -14.95 -7.62 -6.91
C GLU A 44 -13.77 -6.67 -6.67
N VAL A 45 -14.02 -5.38 -6.44
CA VAL A 45 -12.95 -4.40 -6.15
C VAL A 45 -12.21 -4.73 -4.85
N LEU A 46 -12.92 -5.14 -3.79
CA LEU A 46 -12.30 -5.55 -2.53
C LEU A 46 -11.41 -6.79 -2.69
N SER A 47 -11.77 -7.72 -3.58
CA SER A 47 -10.91 -8.86 -3.88
C SER A 47 -9.60 -8.44 -4.55
N LEU A 48 -9.63 -7.42 -5.42
CA LEU A 48 -8.43 -6.85 -6.02
C LEU A 48 -7.59 -6.11 -4.97
N VAL A 49 -8.21 -5.35 -4.07
CA VAL A 49 -7.52 -4.71 -2.93
C VAL A 49 -6.85 -5.73 -2.02
N GLU A 50 -7.47 -6.89 -1.79
CA GLU A 50 -6.87 -7.99 -1.04
C GLU A 50 -5.61 -8.54 -1.72
N ILE A 51 -5.67 -8.72 -3.04
CA ILE A 51 -4.53 -9.18 -3.86
C ILE A 51 -3.38 -8.16 -3.82
N GLU A 52 -3.70 -6.87 -3.98
CA GLU A 52 -2.71 -5.78 -3.87
C GLU A 52 -2.06 -5.74 -2.49
N THR A 53 -2.86 -5.80 -1.44
CA THR A 53 -2.38 -5.79 -0.05
C THR A 53 -1.41 -6.94 0.21
N LYS A 54 -1.74 -8.15 -0.26
CA LYS A 54 -0.87 -9.34 -0.12
C LYS A 54 0.42 -9.21 -0.93
N THR A 55 0.33 -8.68 -2.15
CA THR A 55 1.50 -8.44 -3.01
C THR A 55 2.44 -7.43 -2.36
N ASN A 56 1.89 -6.29 -1.92
CA ASN A 56 2.62 -5.24 -1.22
C ASN A 56 3.29 -5.76 0.06
N LEU A 57 2.63 -6.65 0.82
CA LEU A 57 3.24 -7.27 2.00
C LEU A 57 4.50 -8.08 1.68
N LEU A 58 4.46 -8.88 0.61
CA LEU A 58 5.61 -9.68 0.18
C LEU A 58 6.76 -8.81 -0.31
N ASP A 59 6.46 -7.78 -1.09
CA ASP A 59 7.47 -6.86 -1.61
C ASP A 59 8.07 -5.99 -0.50
N LEU A 60 7.23 -5.54 0.44
CA LEU A 60 7.67 -4.79 1.62
C LEU A 60 8.59 -5.63 2.53
N GLU A 61 8.27 -6.91 2.73
CA GLU A 61 9.15 -7.82 3.50
C GLU A 61 10.53 -7.96 2.84
N ARG A 62 10.58 -8.04 1.50
CA ARG A 62 11.86 -8.07 0.77
C ARG A 62 12.62 -6.76 0.91
N SER A 63 11.93 -5.61 0.80
CA SER A 63 12.54 -4.29 0.99
C SER A 63 13.16 -4.17 2.39
N ILE A 64 12.40 -4.47 3.45
CA ILE A 64 12.89 -4.44 4.84
C ILE A 64 14.14 -5.30 5.01
N LYS A 65 14.11 -6.55 4.53
CA LYS A 65 15.27 -7.47 4.59
C LYS A 65 16.49 -6.92 3.85
N ARG A 66 16.29 -6.15 2.77
CA ARG A 66 17.39 -5.51 2.04
C ARG A 66 17.98 -4.35 2.85
N HIS A 67 17.14 -3.49 3.43
CA HIS A 67 17.60 -2.43 4.32
C HIS A 67 18.38 -2.98 5.52
N GLU A 68 17.92 -4.09 6.12
CA GLU A 68 18.63 -4.77 7.21
C GLU A 68 20.04 -5.23 6.80
N LYS A 69 20.19 -5.78 5.59
CA LYS A 69 21.51 -6.16 5.05
C LYS A 69 22.41 -4.95 4.84
N ILE A 70 21.88 -3.84 4.34
CA ILE A 70 22.62 -2.59 4.15
C ILE A 70 23.13 -2.07 5.50
N VAL A 71 22.26 -2.03 6.52
CA VAL A 71 22.66 -1.64 7.89
C VAL A 71 23.77 -2.55 8.41
N ALA A 72 23.63 -3.87 8.27
CA ALA A 72 24.65 -4.82 8.72
C ALA A 72 26.00 -4.61 8.00
N ALA A 73 25.97 -4.39 6.68
CA ALA A 73 27.17 -4.12 5.89
C ALA A 73 27.90 -2.83 6.34
N ILE A 74 27.13 -1.75 6.60
CA ILE A 74 27.66 -0.48 7.11
C ILE A 74 28.29 -0.65 8.50
N GLN A 75 27.64 -1.40 9.38
CA GLN A 75 28.17 -1.69 10.72
C GLN A 75 29.48 -2.48 10.65
N THR A 76 29.57 -3.48 9.79
CA THR A 76 30.83 -4.21 9.55
C THR A 76 31.92 -3.26 9.08
N ALA A 77 31.62 -2.33 8.17
CA ALA A 77 32.61 -1.38 7.69
C ALA A 77 33.10 -0.42 8.78
N HIS A 78 32.21 0.01 9.68
CA HIS A 78 32.60 0.82 10.83
C HIS A 78 33.50 0.06 11.80
N ASN A 79 33.14 -1.20 12.11
CA ASN A 79 33.89 -2.04 13.05
C ASN A 79 35.29 -2.39 12.52
N GLU A 80 35.38 -2.69 11.22
CA GLU A 80 36.64 -3.04 10.57
C GLU A 80 37.44 -1.81 10.13
N GLN A 81 36.88 -0.60 10.29
CA GLN A 81 37.41 0.65 9.71
C GLN A 81 37.78 0.46 8.23
N SER A 82 36.88 -0.17 7.48
CA SER A 82 37.09 -0.58 6.10
C SER A 82 35.78 -0.61 5.34
N ILE A 83 35.67 0.15 4.25
CA ILE A 83 34.54 0.09 3.32
C ILE A 83 34.44 -1.20 2.49
N ALA A 84 35.30 -2.21 2.71
CA ALA A 84 35.34 -3.44 1.89
C ALA A 84 34.04 -4.23 1.94
N SER A 85 33.39 -4.29 3.10
CA SER A 85 32.09 -4.94 3.29
C SER A 85 30.91 -4.18 2.67
N VAL A 86 31.11 -2.91 2.27
CA VAL A 86 30.04 -1.98 1.87
C VAL A 86 29.96 -1.79 0.36
N ILE A 87 31.02 -2.13 -0.39
CA ILE A 87 31.09 -1.87 -1.84
C ILE A 87 29.96 -2.57 -2.63
N SER A 88 29.55 -3.79 -2.28
CA SER A 88 28.44 -4.47 -2.99
C SER A 88 27.07 -4.05 -2.49
N ASP A 89 26.82 -4.15 -1.18
CA ASP A 89 25.45 -4.13 -0.66
C ASP A 89 24.99 -2.72 -0.33
N ALA A 90 25.85 -1.93 0.31
CA ALA A 90 25.53 -0.56 0.60
C ALA A 90 25.76 0.33 -0.64
N VAL A 91 26.96 0.44 -1.21
CA VAL A 91 27.25 1.49 -2.21
C VAL A 91 26.47 1.32 -3.53
N ILE A 92 26.16 0.09 -3.95
CA ILE A 92 25.50 -0.16 -5.25
C ILE A 92 23.98 -0.25 -5.11
N SER A 93 23.48 -0.91 -4.07
CA SER A 93 22.05 -1.14 -3.93
C SER A 93 21.29 0.14 -3.54
N ALA A 94 20.26 0.49 -4.31
CA ALA A 94 19.10 1.21 -3.77
C ALA A 94 17.86 0.45 -4.18
N GLU A 95 16.93 0.41 -3.25
CA GLU A 95 15.56 0.04 -3.51
C GLU A 95 14.70 1.15 -2.92
N VAL A 96 13.68 1.51 -3.67
CA VAL A 96 12.57 2.34 -3.18
C VAL A 96 11.35 1.47 -3.35
N PHE A 97 10.63 1.27 -2.27
CA PHE A 97 9.37 0.55 -2.25
C PHE A 97 8.31 1.41 -2.93
N GLU A 98 7.73 0.84 -3.99
CA GLU A 98 6.64 1.43 -4.77
C GLU A 98 5.41 0.52 -4.64
N PRO A 99 4.46 0.83 -3.73
CA PRO A 99 3.30 -0.02 -3.52
C PRO A 99 2.34 0.04 -4.71
N THR A 100 1.77 -1.11 -5.05
CA THR A 100 0.64 -1.17 -5.99
C THR A 100 -0.62 -0.72 -5.26
N THR A 101 -1.31 0.30 -5.76
CA THR A 101 -2.50 0.86 -5.09
C THR A 101 -3.66 1.13 -6.06
N ASP A 102 -3.67 0.54 -7.25
CA ASP A 102 -4.64 0.87 -8.30
C ASP A 102 -6.08 0.52 -7.91
N ALA A 103 -6.30 -0.65 -7.31
CA ALA A 103 -7.60 -1.09 -6.81
C ALA A 103 -8.03 -0.27 -5.60
N LEU A 104 -7.10 0.04 -4.68
CA LEU A 104 -7.38 0.92 -3.55
C LEU A 104 -7.77 2.34 -4.03
N GLN A 105 -7.04 2.90 -4.97
CA GLN A 105 -7.35 4.21 -5.56
C GLN A 105 -8.68 4.19 -6.30
N THR A 106 -9.00 3.09 -7.00
CA THR A 106 -10.31 2.89 -7.63
C THR A 106 -11.42 2.88 -6.58
N LEU A 107 -11.24 2.15 -5.48
CA LEU A 107 -12.20 2.07 -4.38
C LEU A 107 -12.47 3.44 -3.73
N ILE A 108 -11.42 4.25 -3.56
CA ILE A 108 -11.51 5.60 -2.99
C ILE A 108 -12.17 6.56 -3.99
N SER A 109 -11.67 6.63 -5.21
CA SER A 109 -12.10 7.60 -6.24
C SER A 109 -13.55 7.40 -6.69
N THR A 110 -14.04 6.16 -6.70
CA THR A 110 -15.43 5.82 -7.02
C THR A 110 -16.39 6.04 -5.84
N GLY A 111 -15.89 6.38 -4.65
CA GLY A 111 -16.69 6.53 -3.44
C GLY A 111 -17.21 5.20 -2.85
N MET A 112 -16.79 4.06 -3.40
CA MET A 112 -17.20 2.72 -2.96
C MET A 112 -16.76 2.41 -1.53
N LEU A 113 -15.76 3.12 -1.00
CA LEU A 113 -15.34 3.00 0.39
C LEU A 113 -16.51 3.20 1.37
N SER A 114 -17.46 4.08 1.06
CA SER A 114 -18.63 4.36 1.92
C SER A 114 -19.57 3.17 2.10
N ALA A 115 -19.51 2.19 1.19
CA ALA A 115 -20.35 1.00 1.23
C ALA A 115 -19.72 -0.16 2.04
N ILE A 116 -18.50 0.01 2.55
CA ILE A 116 -17.88 -0.93 3.48
C ILE A 116 -18.39 -0.61 4.88
N ASP A 117 -19.20 -1.47 5.50
CA ASP A 117 -19.78 -1.17 6.81
C ASP A 117 -18.74 -0.99 7.92
N ASN A 118 -17.65 -1.77 7.86
CA ASN A 118 -16.57 -1.74 8.85
C ASN A 118 -15.78 -0.42 8.78
N VAL A 119 -16.07 0.48 9.74
CA VAL A 119 -15.43 1.80 9.86
C VAL A 119 -13.92 1.71 10.02
N ASP A 120 -13.45 0.76 10.83
CA ASP A 120 -12.02 0.59 11.11
C ASP A 120 -11.26 0.16 9.84
N LEU A 121 -11.87 -0.72 9.02
CA LEU A 121 -11.30 -1.10 7.74
C LEU A 121 -11.23 0.10 6.78
N ARG A 122 -12.27 0.94 6.72
CA ARG A 122 -12.24 2.15 5.87
C ARG A 122 -11.10 3.08 6.26
N ILE A 123 -10.95 3.33 7.56
CA ILE A 123 -9.85 4.16 8.09
C ILE A 123 -8.50 3.53 7.76
N ALA A 124 -8.38 2.21 7.94
CA ALA A 124 -7.14 1.50 7.64
C ALA A 124 -6.78 1.60 6.15
N LEU A 125 -7.73 1.39 5.24
CA LEU A 125 -7.49 1.50 3.79
C LEU A 125 -7.02 2.90 3.38
N ILE A 126 -7.63 3.96 3.93
CA ILE A 126 -7.21 5.35 3.64
C ILE A 126 -5.78 5.62 4.13
N ALA A 127 -5.41 5.08 5.30
CA ALA A 127 -4.11 5.33 5.90
C ALA A 127 -2.92 4.70 5.14
N VAL A 128 -3.19 3.75 4.23
CA VAL A 128 -2.14 3.07 3.45
C VAL A 128 -1.31 4.06 2.63
N ASP A 129 -1.94 5.01 1.95
CA ASP A 129 -1.25 5.98 1.08
C ASP A 129 -0.28 6.88 1.87
N GLY A 130 -0.73 7.37 3.03
CA GLY A 130 0.12 8.16 3.92
C GLY A 130 1.33 7.38 4.44
N LEU A 131 1.11 6.15 4.92
CA LEU A 131 2.19 5.29 5.42
C LEU A 131 3.17 4.86 4.32
N ALA A 132 2.66 4.57 3.12
CA ALA A 132 3.47 4.29 1.95
C ALA A 132 4.36 5.48 1.59
N LYS A 133 3.78 6.68 1.52
CA LYS A 133 4.51 7.91 1.23
C LYS A 133 5.59 8.19 2.27
N ASP A 134 5.29 8.04 3.55
CA ASP A 134 6.28 8.18 4.63
C ASP A 134 7.46 7.22 4.42
N LEU A 135 7.21 5.96 4.04
CA LEU A 135 8.27 5.00 3.73
C LEU A 135 9.11 5.45 2.52
N THR A 136 8.46 5.77 1.40
CA THR A 136 9.13 6.22 0.17
C THR A 136 9.99 7.47 0.42
N GLU A 137 9.52 8.42 1.23
CA GLU A 137 10.29 9.61 1.60
C GLU A 137 11.55 9.25 2.40
N ASN A 138 11.45 8.33 3.38
CA ASN A 138 12.60 7.87 4.17
C ASN A 138 13.63 7.13 3.29
N GLU A 139 13.17 6.24 2.40
CA GLU A 139 14.04 5.52 1.47
C GLU A 139 14.73 6.49 0.50
N ALA A 140 14.02 7.50 -0.01
CA ALA A 140 14.60 8.51 -0.90
C ALA A 140 15.73 9.30 -0.22
N VAL A 141 15.65 9.56 1.09
CA VAL A 141 16.75 10.19 1.85
C VAL A 141 17.94 9.24 1.99
N ALA A 142 17.71 7.95 2.29
CA ALA A 142 18.78 6.95 2.35
C ALA A 142 19.53 6.84 1.00
N VAL A 143 18.79 6.87 -0.11
CA VAL A 143 19.36 6.89 -1.47
C VAL A 143 20.24 8.11 -1.72
N LYS A 144 19.87 9.30 -1.22
CA LYS A 144 20.72 10.49 -1.35
C LYS A 144 22.07 10.31 -0.65
N PHE A 145 22.08 9.75 0.56
CA PHE A 145 23.33 9.50 1.29
C PHE A 145 24.19 8.42 0.64
N ARG A 146 23.58 7.38 0.07
CA ARG A 146 24.28 6.43 -0.80
C ARG A 146 24.98 7.16 -1.94
N ASP A 147 24.28 8.05 -2.64
CA ASP A 147 24.84 8.76 -3.80
C ASP A 147 25.94 9.75 -3.42
N PHE A 148 25.89 10.33 -2.22
CA PHE A 148 26.99 11.11 -1.67
C PHE A 148 28.20 10.24 -1.36
N ALA A 149 28.02 9.12 -0.65
CA ALA A 149 29.11 8.18 -0.36
C ALA A 149 29.75 7.65 -1.65
N ARG A 150 28.94 7.29 -2.64
CA ARG A 150 29.39 6.81 -3.95
C ARG A 150 30.24 7.85 -4.69
N ARG A 151 29.80 9.12 -4.70
CA ARG A 151 30.56 10.23 -5.32
C ARG A 151 31.87 10.47 -4.59
N ARG A 152 31.88 10.41 -3.26
CA ARG A 152 33.10 10.56 -2.46
C ARG A 152 34.10 9.44 -2.76
N ILE A 153 33.66 8.18 -2.74
CA ILE A 153 34.50 7.02 -3.10
C ILE A 153 35.09 7.17 -4.51
N ALA A 154 34.28 7.59 -5.47
CA ALA A 154 34.75 7.84 -6.84
C ALA A 154 35.80 8.97 -6.90
N SER A 155 35.64 10.03 -6.12
CA SER A 155 36.61 11.15 -6.06
C SER A 155 37.97 10.75 -5.48
N LEU A 156 38.01 9.67 -4.68
CA LEU A 156 39.24 9.07 -4.15
C LEU A 156 39.94 8.15 -5.17
N GLY A 157 39.42 8.06 -6.40
CA GLY A 157 39.97 7.20 -7.45
C GLY A 157 39.63 5.71 -7.32
N VAL A 158 38.70 5.36 -6.43
CA VAL A 158 38.26 3.97 -6.25
C VAL A 158 37.20 3.62 -7.29
N LYS A 159 37.50 2.62 -8.11
CA LYS A 159 36.50 2.03 -9.00
C LYS A 159 35.58 1.14 -8.18
N ILE A 160 34.30 1.50 -8.12
CA ILE A 160 33.26 0.81 -7.33
C ILE A 160 33.05 -0.66 -7.79
N TYR A 161 33.50 -1.02 -8.99
CA TYR A 161 33.35 -2.38 -9.55
C TYR A 161 34.60 -3.26 -9.44
N ASP A 162 35.77 -2.69 -9.08
CA ASP A 162 37.02 -3.44 -8.95
C ASP A 162 37.26 -3.75 -7.46
N ALA A 163 36.69 -4.87 -6.99
CA ALA A 163 36.95 -5.36 -5.64
C ALA A 163 38.27 -6.16 -5.59
N LEU A 164 39.10 -5.83 -4.57
CA LEU A 164 40.37 -6.43 -4.08
C LEU A 164 41.70 -5.77 -4.53
N PRO A 165 42.78 -5.76 -3.70
CA PRO A 165 42.88 -5.93 -2.23
C PRO A 165 43.85 -4.97 -1.46
N GLU A 166 43.78 -5.04 -0.12
CA GLU A 166 44.81 -4.82 0.91
C GLU A 166 45.41 -3.44 1.25
N SER A 167 45.30 -2.38 0.43
CA SER A 167 46.00 -1.11 0.78
C SER A 167 45.39 0.21 0.30
N ASN A 168 44.10 0.26 -0.04
CA ASN A 168 43.52 1.49 -0.59
C ASN A 168 43.22 2.54 0.51
N PRO A 169 43.77 3.77 0.45
CA PRO A 169 43.52 4.82 1.45
C PRO A 169 42.05 5.19 1.61
N ALA A 170 41.20 4.91 0.62
CA ALA A 170 39.75 5.13 0.71
C ALA A 170 39.06 4.28 1.79
N PHE A 171 39.68 3.19 2.26
CA PHE A 171 39.14 2.36 3.33
C PHE A 171 39.14 3.06 4.70
N VAL A 172 39.90 4.16 4.86
CA VAL A 172 40.06 4.92 6.11
C VAL A 172 39.55 6.36 5.99
N ASP A 173 38.83 6.71 4.91
CA ASP A 173 38.33 8.08 4.71
C ASP A 173 37.18 8.39 5.70
N VAL A 174 37.43 9.33 6.61
CA VAL A 174 36.48 9.73 7.67
C VAL A 174 35.19 10.31 7.09
N GLU A 175 35.25 10.98 5.94
CA GLU A 175 34.07 11.55 5.29
C GLU A 175 33.17 10.43 4.73
N VAL A 176 33.74 9.42 4.09
CA VAL A 176 32.99 8.23 3.65
C VAL A 176 32.34 7.53 4.84
N LEU A 177 33.07 7.30 5.93
CA LEU A 177 32.52 6.67 7.13
C LEU A 177 31.37 7.50 7.73
N ASN A 178 31.50 8.83 7.77
CA ASN A 178 30.42 9.70 8.24
C ASN A 178 29.18 9.64 7.33
N LEU A 179 29.36 9.60 6.01
CA LEU A 179 28.25 9.45 5.05
C LEU A 179 27.56 8.09 5.20
N LEU A 180 28.32 7.03 5.47
CA LEU A 180 27.78 5.70 5.75
C LEU A 180 26.99 5.68 7.07
N ALA A 181 27.48 6.33 8.13
CA ALA A 181 26.75 6.46 9.39
C ALA A 181 25.43 7.23 9.22
N MET A 182 25.44 8.33 8.45
CA MET A 182 24.21 9.07 8.12
C MET A 182 23.23 8.18 7.37
N ARG A 183 23.72 7.45 6.36
CA ARG A 183 22.88 6.49 5.65
C ARG A 183 22.31 5.42 6.59
N GLU A 184 23.11 4.83 7.47
CA GLU A 184 22.64 3.81 8.42
C GLU A 184 21.45 4.31 9.23
N SER A 185 21.50 5.56 9.70
CA SER A 185 20.39 6.20 10.41
C SER A 185 19.12 6.24 9.55
N GLU A 186 19.23 6.59 8.27
CA GLU A 186 18.08 6.63 7.36
C GLU A 186 17.56 5.26 6.96
N GLU A 187 18.43 4.27 6.77
CA GLU A 187 18.06 2.87 6.53
C GLU A 187 17.26 2.32 7.73
N ARG A 188 17.64 2.68 8.96
CA ARG A 188 16.88 2.34 10.17
C ARG A 188 15.51 3.03 10.24
N ASN A 189 15.43 4.28 9.77
CA ASN A 189 14.15 4.99 9.66
C ASN A 189 13.24 4.30 8.63
N ALA A 190 13.77 3.92 7.46
CA ALA A 190 13.06 3.16 6.45
C ALA A 190 12.57 1.81 6.99
N ILE A 191 13.41 1.04 7.70
CA ILE A 191 13.00 -0.22 8.35
C ILE A 191 11.83 0.02 9.31
N ARG A 192 11.91 1.04 10.18
CA ARG A 192 10.86 1.35 11.16
C ARG A 192 9.54 1.72 10.46
N SER A 193 9.60 2.55 9.43
CA SER A 193 8.42 2.94 8.64
C SER A 193 7.84 1.74 7.88
N GLY A 194 8.70 0.89 7.31
CA GLY A 194 8.31 -0.35 6.64
C GLY A 194 7.61 -1.32 7.59
N GLN A 195 8.13 -1.52 8.80
CA GLN A 195 7.49 -2.37 9.83
C GLN A 195 6.11 -1.84 10.24
N LYS A 196 5.94 -0.51 10.35
CA LYS A 196 4.63 0.11 10.62
C LYS A 196 3.64 -0.18 9.49
N LEU A 197 4.05 0.05 8.24
CA LEU A 197 3.23 -0.24 7.07
C LEU A 197 2.90 -1.74 6.98
N GLN A 198 3.86 -2.62 7.26
CA GLN A 198 3.67 -4.06 7.26
C GLN A 198 2.61 -4.49 8.28
N ALA A 199 2.70 -4.04 9.53
CA ALA A 199 1.71 -4.34 10.56
C ALA A 199 0.31 -3.83 10.15
N HIS A 200 0.26 -2.66 9.51
CA HIS A 200 -0.99 -2.07 9.02
C HIS A 200 -1.62 -2.88 7.89
N LEU A 201 -0.85 -3.28 6.87
CA LEU A 201 -1.31 -4.14 5.78
C LEU A 201 -1.73 -5.54 6.26
N GLN A 202 -1.05 -6.08 7.28
CA GLN A 202 -1.46 -7.34 7.92
C GLN A 202 -2.85 -7.20 8.57
N SER A 203 -3.10 -6.11 9.29
CA SER A 203 -4.42 -5.82 9.88
C SER A 203 -5.51 -5.73 8.81
N ILE A 204 -5.25 -5.02 7.70
CA ILE A 204 -6.17 -4.94 6.55
C ILE A 204 -6.46 -6.34 6.00
N THR A 205 -5.44 -7.17 5.81
CA THR A 205 -5.59 -8.54 5.29
C THR A 205 -6.50 -9.39 6.17
N VAL A 206 -6.35 -9.30 7.50
CA VAL A 206 -7.21 -10.02 8.46
C VAL A 206 -8.66 -9.54 8.36
N ASN A 207 -8.88 -8.23 8.29
CA ASN A 207 -10.21 -7.64 8.18
C ASN A 207 -10.91 -7.99 6.86
N LEU A 208 -10.18 -7.98 5.73
CA LEU A 208 -10.72 -8.40 4.43
C LEU A 208 -11.10 -9.89 4.44
N ALA A 209 -10.26 -10.75 5.02
CA ALA A 209 -10.57 -12.17 5.16
C ALA A 209 -11.80 -12.46 6.04
N ALA A 210 -12.07 -11.60 7.03
CA ALA A 210 -13.27 -11.69 7.86
C ALA A 210 -14.53 -11.30 7.09
N LEU A 211 -14.46 -10.27 6.23
CA LEU A 211 -15.58 -9.84 5.38
C LEU A 211 -15.97 -10.91 4.35
N ASN A 212 -15.00 -11.61 3.76
CA ASN A 212 -15.27 -12.65 2.77
C ASN A 212 -15.97 -13.91 3.35
N LYS A 213 -16.07 -14.04 4.67
CA LYS A 213 -16.78 -15.15 5.34
C LYS A 213 -18.26 -14.86 5.60
N GLN A 214 -18.73 -13.63 5.36
CA GLN A 214 -20.11 -13.19 5.58
C GLN A 214 -20.92 -13.23 4.29
#